data_AF-A0AB94IY24-F1
#
_entry.id   AF-A0AB94IY24-F1
#
_cell.length_a   1.000
_cell.length_b   1.000
_cell.length_c   1.000
_cell.angle_alpha   90.00
_cell.angle_beta   90.00
_cell.angle_gamma   90.00
#
_symmetry.space_group_name_H-M   'P 1'
#
loop_
_entity.id
_entity.type
_entity.pdbx_description
1 polymer ?
#
loop_
_entity_poly.entity_id
_entity_poly.type
_entity_poly.pdbx_seq_one_letter_code
_entity_poly.pdbx_strand_id
1 'polypeptide(L)' 'MRCPKCGADKTGVRVTNDLGDSVERIRQCKACRAWFRTLEEEVRRVDAPYRS' A
#
# COMPACT_ATOMS: atom_id res chain seq x y z
N MET A 1 -7.13 -1.20 -5.75
CA MET A 1 -5.94 -1.93 -6.22
C MET A 1 -6.38 -3.31 -6.68
N ARG A 2 -5.81 -3.78 -7.79
CA ARG A 2 -6.12 -5.07 -8.39
C ARG A 2 -5.30 -6.18 -7.73
N CYS A 3 -5.92 -7.31 -7.40
CA CYS A 3 -5.22 -8.45 -6.81
C CYS A 3 -4.19 -9.03 -7.80
N PRO A 4 -2.91 -9.17 -7.43
CA PRO A 4 -1.88 -9.66 -8.34
C PRO A 4 -2.07 -11.14 -8.73
N LYS A 5 -2.83 -11.92 -7.93
CA LYS A 5 -3.03 -13.35 -8.18
C LYS A 5 -4.17 -13.65 -9.15
N CYS A 6 -5.31 -12.98 -9.01
CA CYS A 6 -6.51 -13.28 -9.79
C CYS A 6 -7.05 -12.09 -10.60
N GLY A 7 -6.43 -10.92 -10.49
CA GLY A 7 -6.86 -9.73 -11.21
C GLY A 7 -8.18 -9.13 -10.71
N ALA A 8 -8.72 -9.51 -9.56
CA ALA A 8 -9.96 -8.93 -9.03
C ALA A 8 -9.68 -7.62 -8.26
N ASP A 9 -10.54 -6.61 -8.42
CA ASP A 9 -10.42 -5.30 -7.73
C ASP A 9 -11.00 -5.28 -6.30
N LYS A 10 -11.61 -6.38 -5.86
CA LYS A 10 -12.17 -6.52 -4.51
C LYS A 10 -11.10 -6.95 -3.52
N THR A 11 -10.29 -6.01 -3.06
CA THR A 11 -9.23 -6.24 -2.05
C THR A 11 -9.52 -5.44 -0.78
N GLY A 12 -9.42 -6.05 0.41
CA GLY A 12 -9.54 -5.36 1.70
C GLY A 12 -8.17 -5.26 2.40
N VAL A 13 -7.95 -4.18 3.14
CA VAL A 13 -6.78 -4.04 4.04
C VAL A 13 -7.12 -4.70 5.37
N ARG A 14 -6.19 -5.48 5.93
CA ARG A 14 -6.36 -6.11 7.25
C ARG A 14 -5.35 -5.64 8.29
N VAL A 15 -4.13 -5.35 7.87
CA VAL A 15 -3.07 -4.87 8.76
C VAL A 15 -2.36 -3.72 8.05
N THR A 16 -2.06 -2.69 8.82
CA THR A 16 -1.27 -1.53 8.40
C THR A 16 -0.10 -1.42 9.36
N ASN A 17 1.12 -1.52 8.86
CA ASN A 17 2.35 -1.29 9.59
C ASN A 17 2.97 0.02 9.10
N ASP A 18 3.13 0.95 10.02
CA ASP A 18 3.82 2.21 9.77
C ASP A 18 5.31 2.01 10.00
N LEU A 19 6.12 2.24 8.96
CA LEU A 19 7.59 2.10 8.99
C LEU A 19 8.28 3.47 9.00
N GLY A 20 7.55 4.55 9.29
CA GLY A 20 8.06 5.93 9.31
C GLY A 20 8.08 6.58 7.93
N ASP A 21 8.93 6.10 7.03
CA ASP A 21 9.04 6.63 5.65
C ASP A 21 8.14 5.87 4.65
N SER A 22 7.48 4.81 5.09
CA SER A 22 6.62 3.97 4.25
C SER A 22 5.54 3.30 5.08
N VAL A 23 4.39 3.06 4.46
CA VAL A 23 3.29 2.31 5.08
C VAL A 23 3.15 0.96 4.39
N GLU A 24 3.45 -0.12 5.10
CA GLU A 24 3.17 -1.46 4.62
C GLU A 24 1.72 -1.82 4.95
N ARG A 25 0.93 -2.18 3.93
CA ARG A 25 -0.43 -2.69 4.09
C ARG A 25 -0.50 -4.13 3.66
N ILE A 26 -0.93 -5.00 4.57
CA ILE A 26 -1.27 -6.39 4.24
C ILE A 26 -2.73 -6.43 3.80
N ARG A 27 -2.93 -6.81 2.54
CA ARG A 27 -4.24 -6.88 1.89
C ARG A 27 -4.67 -8.32 1.67
N GLN A 28 -5.98 -8.56 1.76
CA GLN A 28 -6.60 -9.83 1.39
C GLN A 28 -7.55 -9.61 0.21
N CYS A 29 -7.41 -10.41 -0.85
CA CYS A 29 -8.37 -10.44 -1.94
C CYS A 29 -9.66 -11.13 -1.48
N LYS A 30 -10.82 -10.48 -1.63
CA LYS A 30 -12.12 -11.08 -1.28
C LYS A 30 -12.58 -12.12 -2.30
N ALA A 31 -12.03 -12.13 -3.51
CA ALA A 31 -12.37 -13.09 -4.55
C ALA A 31 -11.59 -14.42 -4.40
N CYS A 32 -10.26 -14.38 -4.39
CA CYS A 32 -9.42 -15.58 -4.32
C CYS A 32 -8.87 -15.87 -2.91
N ARG A 33 -9.21 -15.05 -1.90
CA ARG A 33 -8.73 -15.13 -0.51
C ARG A 33 -7.21 -15.05 -0.33
N ALA A 34 -6.47 -14.71 -1.39
CA ALA A 34 -5.02 -14.55 -1.35
C ALA A 34 -4.61 -13.32 -0.54
N TRP A 35 -3.48 -13.46 0.15
CA TRP A 35 -2.86 -12.40 0.92
C TRP A 35 -1.66 -11.85 0.17
N PHE A 36 -1.50 -10.54 0.17
CA PHE A 36 -0.37 -9.87 -0.45
C PHE A 36 -0.06 -8.54 0.25
N ARG A 37 1.20 -8.13 0.21
CA ARG A 37 1.68 -6.90 0.83
C ARG A 37 1.73 -5.79 -0.22
N THR A 38 1.46 -4.57 0.21
CA THR A 38 1.58 -3.37 -0.60
C THR A 38 2.32 -2.33 0.21
N LEU A 39 3.45 -1.87 -0.30
CA LEU A 39 4.15 -0.73 0.26
C LEU A 39 3.56 0.51 -0.40
N GLU A 40 2.99 1.39 0.41
CA GLU A 40 2.69 2.76 0.00
C GLU A 40 3.81 3.60 0.58
N GLU A 41 4.77 3.98 -0.27
CA GLU A 41 5.74 5.01 0.07
C GLU A 41 4.94 6.29 0.31
N GLU A 42 5.01 6.82 1.54
CA GLU A 42 4.65 8.21 1.72
C GLU A 42 5.72 8.97 0.96
N VAL A 43 5.39 9.41 -0.26
CA VAL A 43 6.15 10.45 -0.93
C VAL A 43 6.06 11.64 0.02
N ARG A 44 7.04 11.74 0.93
CA ARG A 44 7.42 12.99 1.57
C ARG A 44 7.64 13.91 0.39
N ARG A 45 6.60 14.67 0.01
CA ARG A 45 6.78 15.92 -0.70
C ARG A 45 7.64 16.72 0.25
N VAL A 46 8.96 16.56 0.11
CA VAL A 46 9.90 17.61 0.40
C VAL A 46 9.50 18.67 -0.60
N ASP A 47 8.49 19.46 -0.22
CA ASP A 47 8.31 20.79 -0.76
C ASP A 47 9.60 21.51 -0.39
N ALA A 48 10.61 21.41 -1.26
CA ALA A 48 11.72 22.31 -1.26
C ALA A 48 11.21 23.59 -1.93
N PRO A 49 10.89 24.59 -1.12
CA PRO A 49 11.51 25.88 -1.27
C PRO A 49 12.19 26.15 0.07
N TYR A 50 13.48 26.44 0.15
CA TYR A 50 14.05 27.66 -0.37
C TYR A 50 15.55 27.44 -0.53
N ARG A 51 16.03 27.69 -1.74
CA ARG A 51 17.41 28.06 -1.99
C ARG A 51 17.49 29.56 -1.70
N SER A 52 18.10 29.93 -0.58
CA SER A 52 18.48 31.31 -0.25
C SER A 52 19.93 31.31 0.22
#